data_AF-A0AAU9AQV6-F1
#
_entry.id   AF-A0AAU9AQV6-F1
#
_cell.length_a   1.000
_cell.length_b   1.000
_cell.length_c   1.000
_cell.angle_alpha   90.00
_cell.angle_beta   90.00
_cell.angle_gamma   90.00
#
_symmetry.space_group_name_H-M   'P 1'
#
loop_
_entity.id
_entity.type
_entity.pdbx_description
1 polymer ?
#
loop_
_entity_poly.entity_id
_entity_poly.type
_entity_poly.pdbx_seq_one_letter_code
_entity_poly.pdbx_strand_id
1 'polypeptide(L)'
;MKQARIAALALAVALTACSKPPAAAPEAAQPAPAAQPAAAAPPAAPAAARPALPEGACAKTEDGFATFLEAYIAEPDKRAAYTAPEIEVRDIKDPSKLIAKQSAQQADPFRIVLVDSQWSYFEPGKPDGELARIQLDRKLEGDRMRLDFVKAEFSPDEEVVKTLGPPEAYVFGYEQGCWQLTLQLR
;
A
#
# COMPACT_ATOMS: atom_id res chain seq x y z
N MET A 1 27.45 41.68 0.47
CA MET A 1 28.02 42.42 -0.67
C MET A 1 27.80 41.63 -1.96
N LYS A 2 27.19 42.28 -2.96
CA LYS A 2 27.20 42.06 -4.44
C LYS A 2 26.77 40.68 -4.99
N GLN A 3 25.56 40.56 -5.56
CA GLN A 3 25.11 40.89 -6.95
C GLN A 3 25.31 39.71 -7.93
N ALA A 4 24.28 38.97 -8.33
CA ALA A 4 23.18 39.29 -9.28
C ALA A 4 23.60 39.28 -10.76
N ARG A 5 22.93 38.45 -11.59
CA ARG A 5 22.64 38.77 -13.00
C ARG A 5 21.28 38.22 -13.41
N ILE A 6 20.43 39.18 -13.78
CA ILE A 6 19.11 39.09 -14.37
C ILE A 6 19.28 39.10 -15.89
N ALA A 7 18.40 38.42 -16.64
CA ALA A 7 18.06 38.83 -17.99
C ALA A 7 16.58 38.54 -18.27
N ALA A 8 15.80 39.62 -18.32
CA ALA A 8 14.44 39.69 -18.82
C ALA A 8 14.47 40.35 -20.21
N LEU A 9 13.54 40.00 -21.10
CA LEU A 9 13.05 40.78 -22.25
C LEU A 9 12.08 39.87 -23.01
N ALA A 10 11.00 40.31 -23.65
CA ALA A 10 10.12 41.46 -23.54
C ALA A 10 8.95 41.17 -24.49
N LEU A 11 7.78 41.67 -24.12
CA LEU A 11 6.53 41.64 -24.89
C LEU A 11 6.63 42.62 -26.09
N ALA A 12 6.07 42.26 -27.24
CA ALA A 12 5.73 43.22 -28.29
C ALA A 12 4.38 42.85 -28.92
N VAL A 13 3.42 43.75 -28.74
CA VAL A 13 2.08 43.78 -29.32
C VAL A 13 2.17 44.47 -30.68
N ALA A 14 1.50 43.94 -31.71
CA ALA A 14 1.23 44.66 -32.95
C ALA A 14 -0.25 44.51 -33.32
N LEU A 15 -0.96 45.64 -33.34
CA LEU A 15 -2.28 45.80 -33.94
C LEU A 15 -2.15 45.82 -35.47
N THR A 16 -3.04 45.10 -36.17
CA THR A 16 -3.41 45.40 -37.55
C THR A 16 -4.91 45.22 -37.76
N ALA A 17 -5.43 46.02 -38.69
CA ALA A 17 -6.79 46.49 -38.78
C ALA A 17 -7.74 45.62 -39.64
N CYS A 18 -9.03 45.96 -39.52
CA CYS A 18 -10.21 45.61 -40.31
C CYS A 18 -10.01 44.80 -41.61
N SER A 19 -10.67 43.64 -41.66
CA SER A 19 -11.32 43.14 -42.89
C SER A 19 -12.53 42.29 -42.51
N LYS A 20 -13.70 42.74 -42.97
CA LYS A 20 -15.03 42.15 -42.80
C LYS A 20 -15.09 40.80 -43.54
N PRO A 21 -15.32 39.66 -42.87
CA PRO A 21 -15.59 38.40 -43.56
C PRO A 21 -17.02 38.40 -44.13
N PRO A 22 -17.23 37.82 -45.33
CA PRO A 22 -18.55 37.68 -45.93
C PRO A 22 -19.43 36.74 -45.10
N ALA A 23 -20.75 36.96 -45.17
CA ALA A 23 -21.75 36.09 -44.59
C ALA A 23 -21.59 34.66 -45.15
N ALA A 24 -21.19 33.73 -44.28
CA ALA A 24 -21.28 32.32 -44.54
C ALA A 24 -22.75 31.89 -44.41
N ALA A 25 -23.25 31.25 -45.46
CA ALA A 25 -24.54 30.59 -45.49
C ALA A 25 -24.65 29.56 -44.35
N PRO A 26 -25.87 29.26 -43.87
CA PRO A 26 -26.06 28.27 -42.81
C PRO A 26 -25.56 26.91 -43.26
N GLU A 27 -24.48 26.45 -42.63
CA GLU A 27 -23.99 25.08 -42.70
C GLU A 27 -25.07 24.19 -42.10
N ALA A 28 -25.58 23.25 -42.91
CA ALA A 28 -26.56 22.28 -42.49
C ALA A 28 -26.01 21.49 -41.30
N ALA A 29 -26.78 21.47 -40.20
CA ALA A 29 -26.46 20.72 -39.00
C ALA A 29 -26.14 19.26 -39.36
N GLN A 30 -24.90 18.85 -39.13
CA GLN A 30 -24.54 17.44 -39.16
C GLN A 30 -25.28 16.75 -38.00
N PRO A 31 -25.96 15.61 -38.25
CA PRO A 31 -26.60 14.87 -37.18
C PRO A 31 -25.52 14.35 -36.22
N ALA A 32 -25.72 14.60 -34.93
CA ALA A 32 -24.89 14.07 -33.86
C ALA A 32 -24.76 12.53 -33.99
N PRO A 33 -23.57 11.94 -33.77
CA PRO A 33 -23.45 10.50 -33.68
C PRO A 33 -24.34 10.01 -32.52
N ALA A 34 -25.25 9.10 -32.85
CA ALA A 34 -26.11 8.44 -31.88
C ALA A 34 -25.23 7.83 -30.77
N ALA A 35 -25.55 8.16 -29.52
CA ALA A 35 -24.95 7.55 -28.35
C ALA A 35 -25.19 6.03 -28.44
N GLN A 36 -24.13 5.28 -28.69
CA GLN A 36 -24.17 3.82 -28.54
C GLN A 36 -24.41 3.52 -27.06
N PRO A 37 -25.37 2.64 -26.72
CA PRO A 37 -25.51 2.15 -25.36
C PRO A 37 -24.18 1.52 -24.95
N ALA A 38 -23.58 2.03 -23.88
CA ALA A 38 -22.46 1.36 -23.25
C ALA A 38 -22.90 -0.07 -22.90
N ALA A 39 -22.27 -1.06 -23.53
CA ALA A 39 -22.46 -2.44 -23.15
C ALA A 39 -22.18 -2.55 -21.65
N ALA A 40 -23.16 -3.03 -20.89
CA ALA A 40 -23.02 -3.24 -19.47
C ALA A 40 -21.77 -4.10 -19.24
N ALA A 41 -20.84 -3.60 -18.42
CA ALA A 41 -19.71 -4.39 -17.98
C ALA A 41 -20.24 -5.70 -17.36
N PRO A 42 -19.66 -6.86 -17.68
CA PRO A 42 -20.07 -8.11 -17.07
C PRO A 42 -20.02 -7.96 -15.54
N PRO A 43 -21.01 -8.50 -14.81
CA PRO A 43 -21.02 -8.43 -13.36
C PRO A 43 -19.70 -8.99 -12.82
N ALA A 44 -19.07 -8.23 -11.91
CA ALA A 44 -17.86 -8.65 -11.24
C ALA A 44 -18.09 -10.05 -10.66
N ALA A 45 -17.19 -10.99 -10.99
CA ALA A 45 -17.25 -12.34 -10.45
C ALA A 45 -17.35 -12.26 -8.92
N PRO A 46 -18.21 -13.06 -8.28
CA PRO A 46 -18.32 -13.07 -6.83
C PRO A 46 -16.93 -13.35 -6.24
N ALA A 47 -16.46 -12.44 -5.37
CA ALA A 47 -15.24 -12.64 -4.62
C ALA A 47 -15.32 -14.01 -3.94
N ALA A 48 -14.32 -14.87 -4.18
CA ALA A 48 -14.24 -16.16 -3.51
C ALA A 48 -14.44 -15.95 -2.01
N ALA A 49 -15.31 -16.76 -1.39
CA ALA A 49 -15.62 -16.63 0.02
C ALA A 49 -14.33 -16.81 0.84
N ARG A 50 -13.86 -15.73 1.45
CA ARG A 50 -12.66 -15.75 2.30
C ARG A 50 -12.96 -16.52 3.60
N PRO A 51 -11.97 -17.20 4.19
CA PRO A 51 -12.11 -17.79 5.52
C PRO A 51 -12.57 -16.74 6.54
N ALA A 52 -13.50 -17.11 7.42
CA ALA A 52 -14.04 -16.18 8.40
C ALA A 52 -12.97 -15.75 9.41
N LEU A 53 -12.86 -14.44 9.63
CA LEU A 53 -12.01 -13.86 10.67
C LEU A 53 -12.77 -13.77 12.01
N PRO A 54 -12.04 -13.64 13.15
CA PRO A 54 -12.66 -13.32 14.43
C PRO A 54 -13.52 -12.04 14.35
N GLU A 55 -14.49 -11.94 15.24
CA GLU A 55 -15.34 -10.75 15.34
C GLU A 55 -14.48 -9.49 15.58
N GLY A 56 -14.83 -8.39 14.91
CA GLY A 56 -14.08 -7.14 15.03
C GLY A 56 -12.73 -7.09 14.30
N ALA A 57 -12.22 -8.21 13.76
CA ALA A 57 -10.93 -8.23 13.04
C ALA A 57 -10.91 -7.30 11.82
N CYS A 58 -12.04 -7.18 11.11
CA CYS A 58 -12.17 -6.23 10.00
C CYS A 58 -12.56 -4.82 10.46
N ALA A 59 -12.61 -4.51 11.75
CA ALA A 59 -12.82 -3.14 12.18
C ALA A 59 -11.62 -2.28 11.75
N LYS A 60 -11.91 -1.12 11.14
CA LYS A 60 -10.90 -0.17 10.68
C LYS A 60 -10.35 0.66 11.85
N THR A 61 -9.82 -0.02 12.85
CA THR A 61 -9.23 0.52 14.08
C THR A 61 -7.94 -0.25 14.40
N GLU A 62 -7.13 0.27 15.31
CA GLU A 62 -5.91 -0.43 15.75
C GLU A 62 -6.21 -1.75 16.47
N ASP A 63 -7.23 -1.78 17.32
CA ASP A 63 -7.66 -3.00 18.03
C ASP A 63 -8.23 -4.06 17.08
N GLY A 64 -9.03 -3.63 16.10
CA GLY A 64 -9.53 -4.51 15.05
C GLY A 64 -8.39 -5.10 14.24
N PHE A 65 -7.40 -4.27 13.89
CA PHE A 65 -6.21 -4.73 13.22
C PHE A 65 -5.37 -5.69 14.06
N ALA A 66 -5.21 -5.47 15.36
CA ALA A 66 -4.48 -6.39 16.24
C ALA A 66 -5.14 -7.78 16.23
N THR A 67 -6.48 -7.82 16.34
CA THR A 67 -7.27 -9.05 16.24
C THR A 67 -7.10 -9.73 14.87
N PHE A 68 -7.09 -8.95 13.79
CA PHE A 68 -6.80 -9.46 12.45
C PHE A 68 -5.39 -10.03 12.32
N LEU A 69 -4.37 -9.32 12.81
CA LEU A 69 -2.97 -9.68 12.66
C LEU A 69 -2.66 -11.01 13.36
N GLU A 70 -3.21 -11.22 14.55
CA GLU A 70 -3.06 -12.49 15.27
C GLU A 70 -3.62 -13.67 14.46
N ALA A 71 -4.85 -13.54 13.93
CA ALA A 71 -5.45 -14.56 13.07
C ALA A 71 -4.68 -14.75 11.76
N TYR A 72 -4.19 -13.66 11.16
CA TYR A 72 -3.38 -13.66 9.95
C TYR A 72 -2.05 -14.38 10.13
N ILE A 73 -1.43 -14.27 11.31
CA ILE A 73 -0.17 -14.94 11.64
C ILE A 73 -0.38 -16.40 11.99
N ALA A 74 -1.40 -16.69 12.81
CA ALA A 74 -1.65 -18.02 13.35
C ALA A 74 -2.18 -19.01 12.30
N GLU A 75 -2.95 -18.53 11.32
CA GLU A 75 -3.68 -19.40 10.38
C GLU A 75 -3.20 -19.18 8.93
N PRO A 76 -2.41 -20.11 8.36
CA PRO A 76 -1.88 -19.98 7.00
C PRO A 76 -2.94 -19.75 5.91
N ASP A 77 -4.11 -20.35 6.05
CA ASP A 77 -5.21 -20.18 5.08
C ASP A 77 -5.78 -18.76 5.11
N LYS A 78 -5.89 -18.16 6.30
CA LYS A 78 -6.26 -16.74 6.45
C LYS A 78 -5.17 -15.87 5.86
N ARG A 79 -3.91 -16.14 6.18
CA ARG A 79 -2.78 -15.40 5.61
C ARG A 79 -2.84 -15.36 4.08
N ALA A 80 -3.05 -16.52 3.45
CA ALA A 80 -3.16 -16.63 2.00
C ALA A 80 -4.36 -15.86 1.44
N ALA A 81 -5.52 -15.94 2.11
CA ALA A 81 -6.76 -15.27 1.66
C ALA A 81 -6.77 -13.75 1.87
N TYR A 82 -5.96 -13.24 2.81
CA TYR A 82 -5.84 -11.82 3.15
C TYR A 82 -4.49 -11.22 2.71
N THR A 83 -3.74 -11.92 1.86
CA THR A 83 -2.64 -11.32 1.08
C THR A 83 -3.17 -10.92 -0.28
N ALA A 84 -2.87 -9.71 -0.75
CA ALA A 84 -3.24 -9.29 -2.09
C ALA A 84 -2.62 -10.22 -3.14
N PRO A 85 -3.29 -10.50 -4.27
CA PRO A 85 -2.76 -11.40 -5.31
C PRO A 85 -1.37 -11.00 -5.83
N GLU A 86 -1.11 -9.70 -5.86
CA GLU A 86 0.20 -9.10 -6.10
C GLU A 86 0.52 -8.16 -4.94
N ILE A 87 1.71 -8.32 -4.35
CA ILE A 87 2.27 -7.38 -3.37
C ILE A 87 3.43 -6.62 -3.99
N GLU A 88 3.55 -5.35 -3.64
CA GLU A 88 4.72 -4.55 -3.99
C GLU A 88 5.80 -4.71 -2.92
N VAL A 89 7.06 -4.71 -3.35
CA VAL A 89 8.22 -4.60 -2.47
C VAL A 89 8.91 -3.30 -2.80
N ARG A 90 9.02 -2.41 -1.83
CA ARG A 90 9.56 -1.05 -2.01
C ARG A 90 10.66 -0.76 -0.99
N ASP A 91 11.46 0.25 -1.30
CA ASP A 91 12.55 0.69 -0.42
C ASP A 91 11.97 1.34 0.85
N ILE A 92 12.44 0.92 2.03
CA ILE A 92 11.92 1.46 3.30
C ILE A 92 12.30 2.92 3.54
N LYS A 93 13.45 3.37 3.00
CA LYS A 93 13.92 4.76 3.13
C LYS A 93 13.28 5.68 2.10
N ASP A 94 12.94 5.13 0.94
CA ASP A 94 12.20 5.82 -0.11
C ASP A 94 11.03 4.95 -0.62
N PRO A 95 9.85 5.00 0.04
CA PRO A 95 8.70 4.19 -0.36
C PRO A 95 8.19 4.46 -1.78
N SER A 96 8.65 5.51 -2.47
CA SER A 96 8.29 5.72 -3.88
C SER A 96 9.04 4.77 -4.83
N LYS A 97 10.19 4.25 -4.40
CA LYS A 97 11.07 3.38 -5.19
C LYS A 97 10.62 1.91 -5.11
N LEU A 98 10.10 1.41 -6.22
CA LEU A 98 9.76 0.00 -6.39
C LEU A 98 11.02 -0.86 -6.54
N ILE A 99 11.13 -1.90 -5.72
CA ILE A 99 12.19 -2.92 -5.80
C ILE A 99 11.70 -4.10 -6.64
N ALA A 100 10.50 -4.61 -6.33
CA ALA A 100 9.92 -5.76 -7.02
C ALA A 100 8.39 -5.78 -6.89
N LYS A 101 7.75 -6.59 -7.73
CA LYS A 101 6.37 -7.05 -7.57
C LYS A 101 6.40 -8.56 -7.40
N GLN A 102 5.67 -9.08 -6.42
CA GLN A 102 5.62 -10.50 -6.12
C GLN A 102 4.17 -10.96 -6.12
N SER A 103 3.90 -12.10 -6.74
CA SER A 103 2.61 -12.77 -6.52
C SER A 103 2.56 -13.34 -5.10
N ALA A 104 1.38 -13.43 -4.49
CA ALA A 104 1.24 -14.01 -3.15
C ALA A 104 1.85 -15.43 -3.04
N GLN A 105 1.88 -16.19 -4.13
CA GLN A 105 2.43 -17.55 -4.19
C GLN A 105 3.96 -17.59 -4.28
N GLN A 106 4.59 -16.50 -4.74
CA GLN A 106 6.04 -16.39 -4.92
C GLN A 106 6.69 -15.40 -3.95
N ALA A 107 5.89 -14.76 -3.10
CA ALA A 107 6.35 -13.84 -2.08
C ALA A 107 7.24 -14.55 -1.05
N ASP A 108 8.18 -13.79 -0.48
CA ASP A 108 8.97 -14.28 0.64
C ASP A 108 8.05 -14.66 1.81
N PRO A 109 8.41 -15.64 2.66
CA PRO A 109 7.62 -15.98 3.83
C PRO A 109 7.38 -14.75 4.72
N PHE A 110 6.16 -14.63 5.25
CA PHE A 110 5.83 -13.60 6.22
C PHE A 110 6.73 -13.73 7.45
N ARG A 111 7.42 -12.64 7.81
CA ARG A 111 8.56 -12.68 8.75
C ARG A 111 8.19 -12.45 10.21
N ILE A 112 6.93 -12.19 10.54
CA ILE A 112 6.50 -11.98 11.93
C ILE A 112 5.74 -13.21 12.41
N VAL A 113 6.12 -13.71 13.58
CA VAL A 113 5.44 -14.79 14.30
C VAL A 113 5.27 -14.40 15.77
N LEU A 114 4.28 -15.00 16.45
CA LEU A 114 4.08 -14.87 17.89
C LEU A 114 4.53 -16.17 18.57
N VAL A 115 5.53 -16.09 19.43
CA VAL A 115 6.07 -17.23 20.21
C VAL A 115 6.04 -16.84 21.68
N ASP A 116 5.39 -17.65 22.53
CA ASP A 116 5.26 -17.38 23.97
C ASP A 116 4.82 -15.94 24.28
N SER A 117 3.81 -15.45 23.53
CA SER A 117 3.28 -14.08 23.60
C SER A 117 4.29 -12.96 23.23
N GLN A 118 5.40 -13.30 22.59
CA GLN A 118 6.42 -12.36 22.12
C GLN A 118 6.51 -12.33 20.60
N TRP A 119 6.58 -11.12 20.04
CA TRP A 119 6.83 -10.94 18.62
C TRP A 119 8.25 -11.36 18.27
N SER A 120 8.37 -12.26 17.30
CA SER A 120 9.64 -12.83 16.87
C SER A 120 9.77 -12.81 15.35
N TYR A 121 11.03 -12.77 14.90
CA TYR A 121 11.37 -12.80 13.48
C TYR A 121 11.43 -14.24 12.99
N PHE A 122 10.50 -14.62 12.11
CA PHE A 122 10.45 -15.93 11.51
C PHE A 122 11.61 -16.17 10.52
N GLU A 123 12.38 -17.21 10.79
CA GLU A 123 13.48 -17.68 9.93
C GLU A 123 13.22 -19.15 9.56
N PRO A 124 13.04 -19.47 8.26
CA PRO A 124 12.82 -20.85 7.83
C PRO A 124 13.90 -21.80 8.32
N GLY A 125 13.48 -22.92 8.92
CA GLY A 125 14.38 -23.95 9.44
C GLY A 125 14.96 -23.67 10.82
N LYS A 126 14.65 -22.53 11.44
CA LYS A 126 15.04 -22.20 12.81
C LYS A 126 13.90 -22.55 13.78
N PRO A 127 14.18 -23.22 14.91
CA PRO A 127 13.16 -23.51 15.91
C PRO A 127 12.74 -22.24 16.67
N ASP A 128 11.52 -22.24 17.21
CA ASP A 128 10.90 -21.08 17.86
C ASP A 128 11.76 -20.47 18.99
N GLY A 129 12.39 -21.32 19.81
CA GLY A 129 13.27 -20.89 20.91
C GLY A 129 14.59 -20.23 20.50
N GLU A 130 14.89 -20.19 19.19
CA GLU A 130 16.09 -19.55 18.63
C GLU A 130 15.77 -18.32 17.77
N LEU A 131 14.48 -18.00 17.59
CA LEU A 131 14.06 -16.83 16.82
C LEU A 131 14.43 -15.54 17.57
N ALA A 132 14.90 -14.54 16.81
CA ALA A 132 15.17 -13.24 17.39
C ALA A 132 13.86 -12.53 17.72
N ARG A 133 13.73 -11.94 18.91
CA ARG A 133 12.63 -11.02 19.22
C ARG A 133 12.67 -9.81 18.30
N ILE A 134 11.52 -9.21 18.04
CA ILE A 134 11.40 -7.96 17.29
C ILE A 134 10.76 -6.88 18.14
N GLN A 135 11.21 -5.64 17.94
CA GLN A 135 10.40 -4.47 18.27
C GLN A 135 9.38 -4.31 17.14
N LEU A 136 8.10 -4.19 17.49
CA LEU A 136 6.99 -4.03 16.56
C LEU A 136 6.21 -2.76 16.91
N ASP A 137 6.01 -1.90 15.92
CA ASP A 137 5.23 -0.68 16.03
C ASP A 137 4.11 -0.69 14.98
N ARG A 138 2.95 -0.14 15.32
CA ARG A 138 1.76 -0.09 14.45
C ARG A 138 1.35 1.36 14.24
N LYS A 139 1.00 1.71 13.01
CA LYS A 139 0.51 3.04 12.64
C LYS A 139 -0.68 2.95 11.70
N LEU A 140 -1.83 3.45 12.14
CA LEU A 140 -3.00 3.63 11.30
C LEU A 140 -2.90 4.94 10.50
N GLU A 141 -2.89 4.82 9.18
CA GLU A 141 -2.76 5.93 8.22
C GLU A 141 -3.94 5.89 7.23
N GLY A 142 -5.10 6.42 7.63
CA GLY A 142 -6.29 6.41 6.79
C GLY A 142 -6.77 4.98 6.51
N ASP A 143 -6.70 4.54 5.26
CA ASP A 143 -7.04 3.18 4.80
C ASP A 143 -5.85 2.20 4.86
N ARG A 144 -4.76 2.56 5.56
CA ARG A 144 -3.57 1.74 5.66
C ARG A 144 -3.20 1.48 7.11
N MET A 145 -2.79 0.26 7.38
CA MET A 145 -2.09 -0.08 8.61
C MET A 145 -0.65 -0.44 8.28
N ARG A 146 0.29 0.30 8.86
CA ARG A 146 1.72 0.04 8.75
C ARG A 146 2.22 -0.68 10.01
N LEU A 147 2.94 -1.77 9.80
CA LEU A 147 3.66 -2.54 10.82
C LEU A 147 5.15 -2.36 10.61
N ASP A 148 5.77 -1.47 11.37
CA ASP A 148 7.23 -1.31 11.39
C ASP A 148 7.83 -2.33 12.35
N PHE A 149 8.90 -3.03 11.94
CA PHE A 149 9.58 -3.98 12.80
C PHE A 149 11.08 -4.04 12.57
N VAL A 150 11.81 -4.40 13.63
CA VAL A 150 13.24 -4.62 13.59
C VAL A 150 13.63 -5.67 14.63
N LYS A 151 14.58 -6.56 14.31
CA LYS A 151 15.12 -7.50 15.31
C LYS A 151 15.72 -6.69 16.47
N ALA A 152 15.50 -7.13 17.70
CA ALA A 152 15.93 -6.39 18.88
C ALA A 152 16.26 -7.31 20.07
N GLU A 153 17.20 -6.86 20.89
CA GLU A 153 17.47 -7.38 22.22
C GLU A 153 16.70 -6.56 23.25
N PHE A 154 16.15 -7.26 24.25
CA PHE A 154 15.30 -6.67 25.28
C PHE A 154 15.94 -6.87 26.66
N SER A 155 15.76 -5.89 27.55
CA SER A 155 16.11 -6.01 28.95
C SER A 155 15.11 -6.94 29.68
N PRO A 156 15.40 -7.35 30.93
CA PRO A 156 14.42 -8.05 31.76
C PRO A 156 13.12 -7.26 31.98
N ASP A 157 13.16 -5.94 31.85
CA ASP A 157 12.00 -5.04 31.98
C ASP A 157 11.26 -4.80 30.64
N GLU A 158 11.58 -5.60 29.61
CA GLU A 158 10.99 -5.52 28.26
C GLU A 158 11.28 -4.23 27.50
N GLU A 159 12.33 -3.50 27.90
CA GLU A 159 12.80 -2.34 27.13
C GLU A 159 13.77 -2.77 26.05
N VAL A 160 13.70 -2.12 24.88
CA VAL A 160 14.66 -2.37 23.78
C VAL A 160 16.03 -1.86 24.21
N VAL A 161 16.98 -2.77 24.33
CA VAL A 161 18.38 -2.47 24.65
C VAL A 161 19.14 -2.15 23.37
N LYS A 162 18.85 -2.89 22.29
CA LYS A 162 19.59 -2.78 21.03
C LYS A 162 18.76 -3.32 19.87
N THR A 163 18.83 -2.64 18.72
CA THR A 163 18.29 -3.15 17.45
C THR A 163 19.36 -3.84 16.61
N LEU A 164 18.96 -4.81 15.80
CA LEU A 164 19.83 -5.68 15.02
C LEU A 164 19.39 -5.68 13.55
N GLY A 165 20.28 -5.26 12.65
CA GLY A 165 20.02 -5.23 11.21
C GLY A 165 19.13 -4.06 10.77
N PRO A 166 18.72 -4.04 9.48
CA PRO A 166 17.84 -3.02 8.95
C PRO A 166 16.40 -3.19 9.47
N PRO A 167 15.63 -2.10 9.64
CA PRO A 167 14.20 -2.19 9.84
C PRO A 167 13.50 -2.68 8.57
N GLU A 168 12.37 -3.34 8.76
CA GLU A 168 11.44 -3.76 7.72
C GLU A 168 10.04 -3.24 8.07
N ALA A 169 9.12 -3.24 7.10
CA ALA A 169 7.72 -3.01 7.42
C ALA A 169 6.77 -3.78 6.50
N TYR A 170 5.57 -4.04 7.00
CA TYR A 170 4.44 -4.48 6.19
C TYR A 170 3.36 -3.41 6.18
N VAL A 171 2.71 -3.23 5.05
CA VAL A 171 1.58 -2.32 4.91
C VAL A 171 0.37 -3.09 4.45
N PHE A 172 -0.70 -2.97 5.23
CA PHE A 172 -1.99 -3.57 4.97
C PHE A 172 -2.94 -2.49 4.48
N GLY A 173 -3.52 -2.67 3.29
CA GLY A 173 -4.60 -1.82 2.77
C GLY A 173 -5.96 -2.30 3.25
N TYR A 174 -6.88 -1.38 3.52
CA TYR A 174 -8.27 -1.70 3.82
C TYR A 174 -9.07 -1.81 2.51
N GLU A 175 -9.28 -3.04 2.04
CA GLU A 175 -9.89 -3.32 0.74
C GLU A 175 -10.97 -4.39 0.86
N GLN A 176 -12.08 -4.22 0.14
CA GLN A 176 -13.22 -5.15 0.17
C GLN A 176 -13.78 -5.37 1.59
N GLY A 177 -13.74 -4.31 2.41
CA GLY A 177 -14.28 -4.33 3.77
C GLY A 177 -13.40 -5.03 4.80
N CYS A 178 -12.13 -5.29 4.53
CA CYS A 178 -11.19 -5.83 5.53
C CYS A 178 -9.72 -5.50 5.20
N TRP A 179 -8.81 -5.78 6.12
CA TRP A 179 -7.37 -5.62 5.95
C TRP A 179 -6.78 -6.65 4.96
N GLN A 180 -5.85 -6.21 4.12
CA GLN A 180 -5.10 -7.09 3.20
C GLN A 180 -3.64 -6.65 3.11
N LEU A 181 -2.69 -7.60 3.14
CA LEU A 181 -1.28 -7.28 2.90
C LEU A 181 -1.09 -6.87 1.44
N THR A 182 -0.61 -5.65 1.21
CA THR A 182 -0.43 -5.09 -0.15
C THR A 182 1.02 -4.69 -0.44
N LEU A 183 1.82 -4.46 0.59
CA LEU A 183 3.16 -3.91 0.45
C LEU A 183 4.11 -4.39 1.54
N GLN A 184 5.33 -4.72 1.15
CA GLN A 184 6.49 -4.90 2.02
C GLN A 184 7.52 -3.79 1.79
N LEU A 185 8.04 -3.21 2.87
CA LEU A 185 9.14 -2.25 2.87
C LEU A 185 10.40 -2.91 3.41
N ARG A 186 11.51 -2.81 2.68
CA ARG A 186 12.83 -3.33 3.08
C ARG A 186 13.99 -2.52 2.51
#